data_AF-A0A348N8C5-F1
#
_entry.id   AF-A0A348N8C5-F1
#
_cell.length_a   1.000
_cell.length_b   1.000
_cell.length_c   1.000
_cell.angle_alpha   90.00
_cell.angle_beta   90.00
_cell.angle_gamma   90.00
#
_symmetry.space_group_name_H-M   'P 1'
#
loop_
_entity.id
_entity.type
_entity.pdbx_description
1 polymer ?
#
loop_
_entity_poly.entity_id
_entity_poly.type
_entity_poly.pdbx_seq_one_letter_code
_entity_poly.pdbx_strand_id
1 'polypeptide(L)'
;MKDFIKNHKKASIITAIILGIILIALIIIAIYRGVSGHWPWSKSSDNESSNIASNNYDDIRNFKGLVVTFEKVNDWQSNGYYAQFNVNVENHNNPEITSWKFSIPTESKVEKDNAWNCNLDINDKLSISNVDYNGTIGNNQTISDVGMILKAASDSDLDVLSGTYIIDNTTGLGRLLTKEELKALREGPANPNSNTTAMQKVEPVAPKQPETGTPLSNHGALKVNGVDLVDSNGSKYQLKGVSTHGIQWFPEYVNEGAFKCLRDNWGANVVRLAMYTDEGGYCAGGDKAKLESVIDKGVNAATNLGMYVIIDWHILHDNNPMQHQQEAIDFFSRMSAKYANNSNVLYEICNEPNGGTSWNTIKEYADSVIPVIRGNNKDAIVLVGTPTWSQDVDLVASNPLSFENVMYTLHFYAGTHKDNIRSKLTKAREAGTPVFISEFSICDASGNGGIDYNSADTWKSLIKDTNVSFVGWSLCNKNETSALLKPSCQSTDNFTDNDLSDTGAYLKAFILE
;
A
#
# COMPACT_ATOMS: atom_id res chain seq x y z
N MET A 1 47.71 -71.16 9.98
CA MET A 1 46.40 -71.48 9.36
C MET A 1 45.27 -70.56 9.83
N LYS A 2 45.18 -70.18 11.11
CA LYS A 2 44.11 -69.26 11.61
C LYS A 2 44.24 -67.80 11.10
N ASP A 3 45.44 -67.28 10.89
CA ASP A 3 45.63 -65.90 10.38
C ASP A 3 45.39 -65.76 8.86
N PHE A 4 45.59 -66.82 8.09
CA PHE A 4 45.28 -66.86 6.66
C PHE A 4 43.76 -66.77 6.40
N ILE A 5 42.96 -67.40 7.26
CA ILE A 5 41.49 -67.38 7.17
C ILE A 5 40.90 -66.02 7.59
N LYS A 6 41.57 -65.29 8.50
CA LYS A 6 41.12 -63.97 8.98
C LYS A 6 41.33 -62.86 7.95
N ASN A 7 42.42 -62.91 7.17
CA ASN A 7 42.70 -61.94 6.11
C ASN A 7 41.86 -62.17 4.85
N HIS A 8 41.56 -63.43 4.50
CA HIS A 8 40.63 -63.72 3.39
C HIS A 8 39.20 -63.25 3.66
N LYS A 9 38.68 -63.40 4.90
CA LYS A 9 37.35 -62.90 5.26
C LYS A 9 37.25 -61.36 5.19
N LYS A 10 38.31 -60.62 5.57
CA LYS A 10 38.34 -59.15 5.46
C LYS A 10 38.38 -58.68 4.00
N ALA A 11 39.16 -59.35 3.14
CA ALA A 11 39.20 -59.04 1.72
C ALA A 11 37.84 -59.28 1.03
N SER A 12 37.17 -60.41 1.31
CA SER A 12 35.86 -60.72 0.73
C SER A 12 34.75 -59.76 1.17
N ILE A 13 34.80 -59.23 2.39
CA ILE A 13 33.81 -58.24 2.87
C ILE A 13 34.02 -56.89 2.19
N ILE A 14 35.27 -56.45 1.99
CA ILE A 14 35.59 -55.19 1.30
C ILE A 14 35.19 -55.27 -0.18
N THR A 15 35.44 -56.41 -0.85
CA THR A 15 35.01 -56.63 -2.24
C THR A 15 33.48 -56.65 -2.37
N ALA A 16 32.75 -57.21 -1.40
CA ALA A 16 31.28 -57.21 -1.40
C ALA A 16 30.69 -55.79 -1.22
N ILE A 17 31.30 -54.95 -0.38
CA ILE A 17 30.88 -53.56 -0.17
C ILE A 17 31.12 -52.72 -1.43
N ILE A 18 32.28 -52.87 -2.09
CA ILE A 18 32.60 -52.16 -3.33
C ILE A 18 31.66 -52.58 -4.47
N LEU A 19 31.35 -53.87 -4.59
CA LEU A 19 30.37 -54.36 -5.58
C LEU A 19 28.95 -53.85 -5.29
N GLY A 20 28.55 -53.73 -4.02
CA GLY A 20 27.27 -53.15 -3.64
C GLY A 20 27.14 -51.67 -4.01
N ILE A 21 28.20 -50.88 -3.81
CA ILE A 21 28.23 -49.46 -4.17
C ILE A 21 28.17 -49.28 -5.71
N ILE A 22 28.86 -50.14 -6.47
CA ILE A 22 28.82 -50.13 -7.94
C ILE A 22 27.44 -50.54 -8.46
N LEU A 23 26.78 -51.51 -7.83
CA LEU A 23 25.43 -51.94 -8.22
C LEU A 23 24.39 -50.83 -7.98
N ILE A 24 24.49 -50.10 -6.87
CA ILE A 24 23.62 -48.95 -6.56
C ILE A 24 23.85 -47.81 -7.56
N ALA A 25 25.12 -47.53 -7.92
CA ALA A 25 25.45 -46.53 -8.94
C ALA A 25 24.90 -46.91 -10.33
N LEU A 26 24.95 -48.20 -10.70
CA LEU A 26 24.41 -48.68 -11.98
C LEU A 26 22.87 -48.66 -12.02
N ILE A 27 22.18 -48.89 -10.90
CA ILE A 27 20.71 -48.77 -10.81
C ILE A 27 20.28 -47.30 -10.94
N ILE A 28 21.02 -46.37 -10.34
CA ILE A 28 20.76 -44.93 -10.48
C ILE A 28 20.96 -44.47 -11.94
N ILE A 29 21.98 -44.99 -12.62
CA ILE A 29 22.23 -44.71 -14.06
C ILE A 29 21.14 -45.35 -14.95
N ALA A 30 20.63 -46.53 -14.60
CA ALA A 30 19.55 -47.19 -15.36
C ALA A 30 18.19 -46.48 -15.19
N ILE A 31 17.91 -45.93 -14.00
CA ILE A 31 16.72 -45.09 -13.76
C ILE A 31 16.82 -43.78 -14.56
N TYR A 32 18.01 -43.19 -14.64
CA TYR A 32 18.25 -41.99 -15.46
C TYR A 32 18.20 -42.26 -16.97
N ARG A 33 18.51 -43.48 -17.42
CA ARG A 33 18.48 -43.89 -18.84
C ARG A 33 17.15 -44.48 -19.31
N GLY A 34 16.21 -44.77 -18.40
CA GLY A 34 14.94 -45.44 -18.70
C GLY A 34 13.75 -44.54 -19.03
N VAL A 35 13.87 -43.20 -18.96
CA VAL A 35 12.73 -42.27 -19.14
C VAL A 35 12.80 -41.48 -20.45
N SER A 36 13.68 -41.84 -21.39
CA SER A 36 13.68 -41.24 -22.74
C SER A 36 13.46 -42.28 -23.85
N GLY A 37 12.21 -42.31 -24.36
CA GLY A 37 11.92 -42.59 -25.77
C GLY A 37 10.80 -43.59 -26.06
N HIS A 38 9.65 -43.11 -26.55
CA HIS A 38 9.27 -43.20 -27.98
C HIS A 38 7.98 -42.41 -28.30
N TRP A 39 7.99 -41.82 -29.50
CA TRP A 39 7.09 -40.82 -30.13
C TRP A 39 6.00 -41.51 -31.00
N PRO A 40 4.96 -40.82 -31.56
CA PRO A 40 5.09 -40.24 -32.92
C PRO A 40 4.28 -38.95 -33.28
N TRP A 41 4.98 -38.03 -33.98
CA TRP A 41 4.68 -36.99 -35.02
C TRP A 41 3.36 -36.17 -35.01
N SER A 42 3.34 -34.85 -35.30
CA SER A 42 3.98 -34.17 -36.46
C SER A 42 4.08 -32.61 -36.36
N LYS A 43 5.15 -32.07 -36.98
CA LYS A 43 5.45 -30.74 -37.59
C LYS A 43 4.81 -29.44 -37.04
N SER A 44 5.67 -28.51 -36.60
CA SER A 44 6.19 -27.39 -37.43
C SER A 44 7.42 -26.77 -36.75
N SER A 45 8.32 -26.22 -37.58
CA SER A 45 9.57 -25.57 -37.22
C SER A 45 9.34 -24.33 -36.34
N ASP A 46 10.26 -24.04 -35.42
CA ASP A 46 11.21 -22.91 -35.55
C ASP A 46 12.19 -22.88 -34.36
N ASN A 47 13.37 -22.32 -34.62
CA ASN A 47 14.55 -22.23 -33.75
C ASN A 47 14.25 -21.68 -32.33
N GLU A 48 14.81 -22.33 -31.31
CA GLU A 48 15.23 -21.63 -30.08
C GLU A 48 16.69 -21.94 -29.79
N SER A 49 17.53 -20.99 -30.19
CA SER A 49 18.89 -20.82 -29.71
C SER A 49 18.87 -20.24 -28.29
N SER A 50 19.76 -20.78 -27.46
CA SER A 50 20.25 -20.21 -26.20
C SER A 50 20.32 -18.68 -26.18
N ASN A 51 19.56 -18.01 -25.30
CA ASN A 51 19.65 -16.56 -25.11
C ASN A 51 19.89 -16.20 -23.64
N ILE A 52 21.14 -16.29 -23.20
CA ILE A 52 21.65 -15.46 -22.09
C ILE A 52 23.00 -14.90 -22.50
N ALA A 53 22.97 -14.05 -23.53
CA ALA A 53 24.00 -13.06 -23.85
C ALA A 53 23.50 -12.18 -25.01
N SER A 54 22.44 -11.40 -24.80
CA SER A 54 22.19 -10.26 -25.69
C SER A 54 21.48 -9.15 -24.91
N ASN A 55 21.92 -7.91 -25.10
CA ASN A 55 21.28 -6.69 -24.60
C ASN A 55 19.95 -6.43 -25.33
N ASN A 56 19.13 -7.46 -25.49
CA ASN A 56 17.88 -7.39 -26.23
C ASN A 56 16.76 -7.01 -25.26
N TYR A 57 16.42 -5.73 -25.26
CA TYR A 57 15.33 -5.19 -24.46
C TYR A 57 13.99 -5.88 -24.74
N ASP A 58 13.81 -6.51 -25.90
CA ASP A 58 12.59 -7.26 -26.20
C ASP A 58 12.48 -8.55 -25.38
N ASP A 59 13.59 -9.25 -25.11
CA ASP A 59 13.58 -10.44 -24.24
C ASP A 59 13.25 -10.03 -22.80
N ILE A 60 13.72 -8.85 -22.37
CA ILE A 60 13.42 -8.29 -21.04
C ILE A 60 11.96 -7.82 -20.94
N ARG A 61 11.45 -7.13 -21.95
CA ARG A 61 10.03 -6.73 -22.06
C ARG A 61 9.09 -7.93 -21.99
N ASN A 62 9.48 -9.03 -22.61
CA ASN A 62 8.71 -10.27 -22.65
C ASN A 62 9.06 -11.25 -21.53
N PHE A 63 9.87 -10.83 -20.54
CA PHE A 63 10.32 -11.72 -19.49
C PHE A 63 9.14 -12.32 -18.73
N LYS A 64 9.24 -13.61 -18.41
CA LYS A 64 8.29 -14.34 -17.59
C LYS A 64 9.06 -15.11 -16.54
N GLY A 65 8.82 -14.83 -15.27
CA GLY A 65 9.53 -15.49 -14.18
C GLY A 65 9.62 -14.60 -12.96
N LEU A 66 10.53 -14.96 -12.04
CA LEU A 66 10.71 -14.18 -10.83
C LEU A 66 11.53 -12.92 -11.10
N VAL A 67 11.02 -11.78 -10.61
CA VAL A 67 11.74 -10.52 -10.52
C VAL A 67 11.92 -10.21 -9.04
N VAL A 68 13.15 -10.04 -8.59
CA VAL A 68 13.48 -9.88 -7.17
C VAL A 68 14.16 -8.53 -6.95
N THR A 69 13.67 -7.73 -6.01
CA THR A 69 14.31 -6.45 -5.65
C THR A 69 14.84 -6.50 -4.24
N PHE A 70 16.12 -6.18 -4.08
CA PHE A 70 16.79 -5.97 -2.80
C PHE A 70 16.89 -4.47 -2.52
N GLU A 71 16.31 -4.04 -1.41
CA GLU A 71 16.36 -2.66 -0.95
C GLU A 71 17.06 -2.62 0.41
N LYS A 72 18.23 -1.96 0.47
CA LYS A 72 18.89 -1.66 1.75
C LYS A 72 18.10 -0.57 2.46
N VAL A 73 17.46 -0.92 3.57
CA VAL A 73 16.57 -0.01 4.33
C VAL A 73 17.21 0.54 5.60
N ASN A 74 18.26 -0.09 6.09
CA ASN A 74 19.04 0.37 7.24
C ASN A 74 20.45 -0.23 7.19
N ASP A 75 21.43 0.45 7.80
CA ASP A 75 22.79 -0.06 7.97
C ASP A 75 23.41 0.47 9.27
N TRP A 76 24.32 -0.31 9.86
CA TRP A 76 25.04 0.07 11.07
C TRP A 76 26.37 -0.69 11.22
N GLN A 77 27.20 -0.23 12.15
CA GLN A 77 28.47 -0.87 12.48
C GLN A 77 28.47 -1.42 13.91
N SER A 78 28.85 -2.68 14.07
CA SER A 78 29.02 -3.32 15.38
C SER A 78 29.92 -4.57 15.26
N ASN A 79 31.24 -4.41 15.41
CA ASN A 79 32.21 -5.49 15.17
C ASN A 79 32.04 -6.15 13.77
N GLY A 80 31.85 -5.30 12.76
CA GLY A 80 31.51 -5.61 11.37
C GLY A 80 30.48 -4.62 10.83
N TYR A 81 30.18 -4.70 9.53
CA TYR A 81 29.15 -3.88 8.88
C TYR A 81 27.89 -4.70 8.72
N TYR A 82 26.74 -4.11 9.04
CA TYR A 82 25.43 -4.74 8.98
C TYR A 82 24.51 -3.94 8.09
N ALA A 83 23.66 -4.62 7.35
CA ALA A 83 22.61 -4.00 6.57
C ALA A 83 21.33 -4.82 6.67
N GLN A 84 20.22 -4.11 6.85
CA GLN A 84 18.88 -4.66 6.74
C GLN A 84 18.38 -4.48 5.31
N PHE A 85 17.89 -5.57 4.72
CA PHE A 85 17.29 -5.59 3.41
C PHE A 85 15.82 -5.96 3.49
N ASN A 86 14.99 -5.19 2.77
CA ASN A 86 13.68 -5.65 2.34
C ASN A 86 13.83 -6.29 0.96
N VAL A 87 13.20 -7.45 0.76
CA VAL A 87 13.27 -8.23 -0.47
C VAL A 87 11.86 -8.40 -1.04
N ASN A 88 11.64 -7.86 -2.23
CA ASN A 88 10.39 -8.04 -2.96
C ASN A 88 10.55 -9.17 -3.97
N VAL A 89 9.66 -10.18 -3.94
CA VAL A 89 9.63 -11.31 -4.88
C VAL A 89 8.37 -11.22 -5.73
N GLU A 90 8.51 -10.80 -6.98
CA GLU A 90 7.44 -10.62 -7.96
C GLU A 90 7.38 -11.81 -8.93
N ASN A 91 6.20 -12.39 -9.15
CA ASN A 91 5.96 -13.39 -10.18
C ASN A 91 5.52 -12.69 -11.48
N HIS A 92 6.48 -12.28 -12.31
CA HIS A 92 6.25 -11.38 -13.44
C HIS A 92 5.81 -12.14 -14.69
N ASN A 93 4.65 -11.78 -15.25
CA ASN A 93 4.06 -12.30 -16.49
C ASN A 93 4.05 -13.83 -16.61
N ASN A 94 4.03 -14.52 -15.49
CA ASN A 94 4.18 -15.96 -15.37
C ASN A 94 2.97 -16.52 -14.61
N PRO A 95 2.47 -17.73 -14.94
CA PRO A 95 1.37 -18.34 -14.20
C PRO A 95 1.65 -18.42 -12.70
N GLU A 96 0.59 -18.56 -11.91
CA GLU A 96 0.72 -18.75 -10.47
C GLU A 96 1.75 -19.84 -10.14
N ILE A 97 2.66 -19.49 -9.24
CA ILE A 97 3.62 -20.43 -8.67
C ILE A 97 3.20 -20.75 -7.24
N THR A 98 3.46 -21.97 -6.78
CA THR A 98 3.14 -22.42 -5.41
C THR A 98 4.36 -22.52 -4.51
N SER A 99 5.54 -22.24 -5.06
CA SER A 99 6.82 -22.17 -4.34
C SER A 99 7.78 -21.30 -5.13
N TRP A 100 8.70 -20.63 -4.43
CA TRP A 100 9.75 -19.85 -5.06
C TRP A 100 11.09 -20.05 -4.37
N LYS A 101 12.15 -20.07 -5.17
CA LYS A 101 13.54 -20.17 -4.73
C LYS A 101 14.43 -19.53 -5.78
N PHE A 102 15.40 -18.76 -5.32
CA PHE A 102 16.41 -18.14 -6.18
C PHE A 102 17.74 -18.02 -5.45
N SER A 103 18.78 -17.63 -6.19
CA SER A 103 20.08 -17.31 -5.60
C SER A 103 20.66 -16.06 -6.22
N ILE A 104 21.17 -15.16 -5.38
CA ILE A 104 21.92 -13.98 -5.83
C ILE A 104 23.42 -14.26 -5.72
N PRO A 105 24.21 -14.09 -6.80
CA PRO A 105 25.67 -14.17 -6.72
C PRO A 105 26.21 -13.13 -5.74
N THR A 106 27.16 -13.53 -4.90
CA THR A 106 27.89 -12.59 -4.04
C THR A 106 29.38 -12.76 -4.30
N GLU A 107 30.06 -11.68 -4.70
CA GLU A 107 31.52 -11.68 -4.87
C GLU A 107 32.24 -11.53 -3.52
N SER A 108 31.53 -10.98 -2.53
CA SER A 108 32.06 -10.70 -1.20
C SER A 108 31.57 -11.73 -0.17
N LYS A 109 32.37 -11.93 0.88
CA LYS A 109 32.00 -12.79 2.01
C LYS A 109 30.94 -12.08 2.85
N VAL A 110 29.71 -12.55 2.75
CA VAL A 110 28.56 -12.08 3.52
C VAL A 110 28.14 -13.17 4.51
N GLU A 111 27.72 -12.77 5.71
CA GLU A 111 27.25 -13.65 6.77
C GLU A 111 25.80 -13.32 7.14
N LYS A 112 25.02 -14.34 7.52
CA LYS A 112 23.64 -14.17 7.98
C LYS A 112 23.63 -13.76 9.45
N ASP A 113 22.97 -12.65 9.77
CA ASP A 113 22.64 -12.29 11.14
C ASP A 113 21.19 -12.70 11.47
N ASN A 114 20.22 -12.25 10.65
CA ASN A 114 18.82 -12.58 10.81
C ASN A 114 18.09 -12.69 9.45
N ALA A 115 16.97 -13.41 9.41
CA ALA A 115 16.07 -13.45 8.26
C ALA A 115 14.64 -13.80 8.71
N TRP A 116 13.64 -13.20 8.08
CA TRP A 116 12.23 -13.48 8.34
C TRP A 116 11.46 -13.62 7.02
N ASN A 117 10.34 -14.35 7.10
CA ASN A 117 9.48 -14.68 5.96
C ASN A 117 10.21 -15.36 4.79
N CYS A 118 11.42 -15.88 5.02
CA CYS A 118 12.17 -16.67 4.04
C CYS A 118 13.12 -17.64 4.73
N ASN A 119 13.50 -18.68 3.98
CA ASN A 119 14.64 -19.50 4.29
C ASN A 119 15.87 -18.91 3.58
N LEU A 120 16.91 -18.57 4.35
CA LEU A 120 18.15 -18.00 3.85
C LEU A 120 19.35 -18.91 4.19
N ASP A 121 20.07 -19.32 3.15
CA ASP A 121 21.33 -20.07 3.20
C ASP A 121 22.43 -19.30 2.44
N ILE A 122 23.62 -19.19 3.05
CA ILE A 122 24.74 -18.43 2.48
C ILE A 122 25.95 -19.35 2.34
N ASN A 123 26.34 -19.58 1.10
CA ASN A 123 27.58 -20.24 0.73
C ASN A 123 28.30 -19.34 -0.29
N ASP A 124 28.60 -19.84 -1.49
CA ASP A 124 29.15 -19.03 -2.59
C ASP A 124 28.11 -18.07 -3.23
N LYS A 125 26.87 -18.12 -2.74
CA LYS A 125 25.72 -17.35 -3.21
C LYS A 125 24.69 -17.21 -2.09
N LEU A 126 23.85 -16.18 -2.18
CA LEU A 126 22.73 -15.93 -1.28
C LEU A 126 21.51 -16.72 -1.76
N SER A 127 21.25 -17.90 -1.19
CA SER A 127 20.14 -18.78 -1.58
C SER A 127 18.90 -18.52 -0.72
N ILE A 128 17.82 -18.08 -1.35
CA ILE A 128 16.61 -17.65 -0.64
C ILE A 128 15.41 -18.41 -1.20
N SER A 129 14.55 -18.91 -0.32
CA SER A 129 13.30 -19.58 -0.71
C SER A 129 12.16 -19.25 0.25
N ASN A 130 10.94 -19.53 -0.20
CA ASN A 130 9.73 -19.34 0.58
C ASN A 130 9.74 -20.16 1.89
N VAL A 131 8.95 -19.69 2.85
CA VAL A 131 8.48 -20.47 3.99
C VAL A 131 7.08 -21.03 3.69
N ASP A 132 6.54 -21.88 4.55
CA ASP A 132 5.37 -22.71 4.24
C ASP A 132 4.11 -21.90 3.85
N TYR A 133 3.95 -20.68 4.36
CA TYR A 133 2.74 -19.86 4.14
C TYR A 133 2.85 -18.83 3.00
N ASN A 134 4.03 -18.55 2.45
CA ASN A 134 4.22 -17.52 1.42
C ASN A 134 4.76 -18.05 0.09
N GLY A 135 4.64 -19.37 -0.15
CA GLY A 135 5.08 -19.98 -1.41
C GLY A 135 4.25 -19.63 -2.62
N THR A 136 2.95 -19.33 -2.44
CA THR A 136 2.05 -19.04 -3.55
C THR A 136 2.15 -17.57 -3.96
N ILE A 137 2.49 -17.33 -5.24
CA ILE A 137 2.50 -16.00 -5.84
C ILE A 137 1.71 -16.08 -7.16
N GLY A 138 0.56 -15.42 -7.20
CA GLY A 138 -0.26 -15.30 -8.42
C GLY A 138 0.48 -14.55 -9.55
N ASN A 139 -0.05 -14.62 -10.77
CA ASN A 139 0.51 -13.86 -11.89
C ASN A 139 0.53 -12.36 -11.57
N ASN A 140 1.69 -11.72 -11.75
CA ASN A 140 1.97 -10.31 -11.43
C ASN A 140 1.73 -9.94 -9.96
N GLN A 141 1.68 -10.92 -9.05
CA GLN A 141 1.65 -10.66 -7.61
C GLN A 141 3.07 -10.54 -7.06
N THR A 142 3.21 -9.90 -5.90
CA THR A 142 4.50 -9.70 -5.22
C THR A 142 4.37 -10.03 -3.74
N ILE A 143 5.38 -10.71 -3.21
CA ILE A 143 5.60 -10.88 -1.78
C ILE A 143 6.61 -9.80 -1.36
N SER A 144 6.25 -8.96 -0.39
CA SER A 144 7.05 -7.79 0.02
C SER A 144 7.41 -7.77 1.50
N ASP A 145 7.05 -8.83 2.24
CA ASP A 145 7.34 -8.99 3.66
C ASP A 145 8.63 -9.81 3.91
N VAL A 146 9.39 -10.16 2.87
CA VAL A 146 10.68 -10.86 3.04
C VAL A 146 11.74 -9.86 3.47
N GLY A 147 12.50 -10.20 4.50
CA GLY A 147 13.62 -9.38 4.92
C GLY A 147 14.73 -10.15 5.61
N MET A 148 15.90 -9.52 5.65
CA MET A 148 17.11 -10.11 6.21
C MET A 148 18.07 -9.06 6.73
N ILE A 149 18.86 -9.45 7.71
CA ILE A 149 20.01 -8.69 8.18
C ILE A 149 21.26 -9.49 7.81
N LEU A 150 22.14 -8.86 7.06
CA LEU A 150 23.38 -9.42 6.58
C LEU A 150 24.55 -8.66 7.18
N LYS A 151 25.66 -9.38 7.40
CA LYS A 151 26.91 -8.85 7.90
C LYS A 151 28.02 -9.02 6.86
N ALA A 152 28.88 -8.03 6.71
CA ALA A 152 30.07 -8.12 5.86
C ALA A 152 31.30 -7.38 6.44
N ALA A 153 32.43 -7.50 5.73
CA ALA A 153 33.68 -6.85 6.09
C ALA A 153 33.69 -5.34 5.78
N SER A 154 32.88 -4.91 4.80
CA SER A 154 32.68 -3.50 4.44
C SER A 154 31.21 -3.23 4.08
N ASP A 155 30.77 -1.97 4.18
CA ASP A 155 29.43 -1.57 3.72
C ASP A 155 29.26 -1.76 2.20
N SER A 156 30.32 -1.54 1.42
CA SER A 156 30.30 -1.77 -0.02
C SER A 156 30.03 -3.23 -0.40
N ASP A 157 30.41 -4.19 0.44
CA ASP A 157 30.11 -5.61 0.22
C ASP A 157 28.61 -5.92 0.40
N LEU A 158 27.86 -5.04 1.06
CA LEU A 158 26.41 -5.14 1.24
C LEU A 158 25.68 -4.31 0.17
N ASP A 159 26.21 -3.13 -0.18
CA ASP A 159 25.62 -2.26 -1.20
C ASP A 159 25.46 -2.93 -2.56
N VAL A 160 26.42 -3.77 -2.97
CA VAL A 160 26.40 -4.50 -4.23
C VAL A 160 25.21 -5.44 -4.38
N LEU A 161 24.54 -5.81 -3.28
CA LEU A 161 23.35 -6.64 -3.31
C LEU A 161 22.10 -5.84 -3.70
N SER A 162 22.09 -4.52 -3.51
CA SER A 162 20.92 -3.69 -3.75
C SER A 162 20.60 -3.57 -5.24
N GLY A 163 19.31 -3.67 -5.57
CA GLY A 163 18.81 -3.53 -6.94
C GLY A 163 17.81 -4.62 -7.33
N THR A 164 17.39 -4.58 -8.60
CA THR A 164 16.41 -5.51 -9.16
C THR A 164 17.08 -6.56 -10.02
N TYR A 165 16.75 -7.82 -9.78
CA TYR A 165 17.26 -9.00 -10.45
C TYR A 165 16.14 -9.69 -11.21
N ILE A 166 16.42 -10.15 -12.41
CA ILE A 166 15.62 -11.22 -13.03
C ILE A 166 16.21 -12.56 -12.64
N ILE A 167 15.37 -13.53 -12.31
CA ILE A 167 15.81 -14.87 -11.97
C ILE A 167 15.69 -15.75 -13.20
N ASP A 168 16.79 -16.38 -13.60
CA ASP A 168 16.79 -17.40 -14.63
C ASP A 168 15.93 -18.59 -14.19
N ASN A 169 14.87 -18.89 -14.95
CA ASN A 169 13.93 -19.96 -14.63
C ASN A 169 14.54 -21.37 -14.64
N THR A 170 15.68 -21.56 -15.31
CA THR A 170 16.38 -22.84 -15.43
C THR A 170 17.37 -23.02 -14.29
N THR A 171 18.16 -21.99 -14.00
CA THR A 171 19.27 -22.08 -13.04
C THR A 171 18.91 -21.56 -11.64
N GLY A 172 17.84 -20.77 -11.53
CA GLY A 172 17.47 -20.05 -10.31
C GLY A 172 18.42 -18.92 -9.94
N LEU A 173 19.34 -18.53 -10.82
CA LEU A 173 20.33 -17.48 -10.56
C LEU A 173 19.78 -16.10 -10.93
N GLY A 174 19.97 -15.13 -10.03
CA GLY A 174 19.63 -13.74 -10.24
C GLY A 174 20.68 -13.01 -11.07
N ARG A 175 20.22 -12.22 -12.03
CA ARG A 175 21.04 -11.27 -12.78
C ARG A 175 20.54 -9.86 -12.53
N LEU A 176 21.42 -8.99 -12.01
CA LEU A 176 21.11 -7.59 -11.77
C LEU A 176 20.78 -6.89 -13.09
N LEU A 177 19.71 -6.09 -13.08
CA LEU A 177 19.31 -5.28 -14.22
C LEU A 177 19.99 -3.91 -14.19
N THR A 178 20.38 -3.45 -15.37
CA THR A 178 20.71 -2.03 -15.59
C THR A 178 19.44 -1.17 -15.52
N LYS A 179 19.59 0.15 -15.41
CA LYS A 179 18.46 1.08 -15.37
C LYS A 179 17.60 1.00 -16.64
N GLU A 180 18.23 0.84 -17.79
CA GLU A 180 17.57 0.75 -19.09
C GLU A 180 16.82 -0.59 -19.24
N GLU A 181 17.40 -1.69 -18.77
CA GLU A 181 16.71 -2.99 -18.76
C GLU A 181 15.55 -3.00 -17.77
N LEU A 182 15.71 -2.39 -16.59
CA LEU A 182 14.61 -2.22 -15.65
C LEU A 182 13.47 -1.42 -16.28
N LYS A 183 13.79 -0.35 -17.01
CA LYS A 183 12.80 0.41 -17.78
C LYS A 183 12.10 -0.48 -18.81
N ALA A 184 12.85 -1.24 -19.60
CA ALA A 184 12.29 -2.16 -20.59
C ALA A 184 11.40 -3.24 -19.95
N LEU A 185 11.79 -3.80 -18.80
CA LEU A 185 10.98 -4.78 -18.05
C LEU A 185 9.61 -4.18 -17.67
N ARG A 186 9.59 -2.91 -17.25
CA ARG A 186 8.36 -2.21 -16.87
C ARG A 186 7.51 -1.77 -18.07
N GLU A 187 8.10 -1.63 -19.26
CA GLU A 187 7.38 -1.33 -20.51
C GLU A 187 6.57 -2.52 -21.05
N GLY A 188 7.01 -3.77 -20.80
CA GLY A 188 6.32 -4.98 -21.24
C GLY A 188 6.39 -5.25 -22.77
N PRO A 189 5.78 -6.34 -23.28
CA PRO A 189 5.81 -6.75 -24.69
C PRO A 189 5.36 -5.67 -25.66
N ALA A 190 6.12 -5.43 -26.73
CA ALA A 190 5.66 -4.61 -27.86
C ALA A 190 4.51 -5.33 -28.60
N ASN A 191 3.29 -4.78 -28.54
CA ASN A 191 2.10 -5.40 -29.14
C ASN A 191 1.92 -4.97 -30.61
N PRO A 192 2.06 -5.85 -31.63
CA PRO A 192 1.92 -5.50 -33.05
C PRO A 192 0.48 -5.27 -33.49
N ASN A 193 -0.51 -5.71 -32.70
CA ASN A 193 -1.94 -5.50 -32.93
C ASN A 193 -2.58 -4.61 -31.86
N SER A 194 -1.75 -3.88 -31.10
CA SER A 194 -2.21 -2.63 -30.56
C SER A 194 -2.32 -1.67 -31.74
N ASN A 195 -3.51 -1.62 -32.34
CA ASN A 195 -4.08 -0.30 -32.48
C ASN A 195 -3.99 0.27 -31.08
N THR A 196 -2.92 1.03 -30.88
CA THR A 196 -2.95 2.12 -29.97
C THR A 196 -4.22 2.87 -30.37
N THR A 197 -5.32 2.59 -29.66
CA THR A 197 -5.85 3.66 -28.85
C THR A 197 -4.61 4.15 -28.16
N ALA A 198 -3.98 5.15 -28.79
CA ALA A 198 -3.22 6.09 -28.05
C ALA A 198 -4.05 6.23 -26.77
N MET A 199 -3.43 6.05 -25.60
CA MET A 199 -3.75 7.05 -24.61
C MET A 199 -3.70 8.31 -25.44
N GLN A 200 -4.89 8.86 -25.78
CA GLN A 200 -4.94 10.20 -26.30
C GLN A 200 -3.95 10.85 -25.37
N LYS A 201 -2.91 11.47 -25.95
CA LYS A 201 -2.38 12.62 -25.28
C LYS A 201 -3.65 13.40 -25.03
N VAL A 202 -4.20 13.23 -23.83
CA VAL A 202 -5.07 14.18 -23.21
C VAL A 202 -4.12 15.34 -23.32
N GLU A 203 -4.36 16.18 -24.32
CA GLU A 203 -3.72 17.48 -24.38
C GLU A 203 -3.73 17.93 -22.94
N PRO A 204 -2.56 18.27 -22.36
CA PRO A 204 -2.46 18.57 -20.93
C PRO A 204 -3.72 19.35 -20.62
N VAL A 205 -4.65 18.76 -19.84
CA VAL A 205 -5.98 19.37 -19.67
C VAL A 205 -5.60 20.76 -19.23
N ALA A 206 -5.85 21.75 -20.10
CA ALA A 206 -5.43 23.11 -19.81
C ALA A 206 -5.93 23.32 -18.39
N PRO A 207 -5.03 23.64 -17.43
CA PRO A 207 -5.33 23.51 -16.01
C PRO A 207 -6.73 24.06 -15.82
N LYS A 208 -7.66 23.19 -15.39
CA LYS A 208 -9.09 23.54 -15.31
C LYS A 208 -9.10 24.93 -14.70
N GLN A 209 -9.57 25.92 -15.46
CA GLN A 209 -9.56 27.30 -15.01
C GLN A 209 -10.09 27.27 -13.58
N PRO A 210 -9.34 27.80 -12.59
CA PRO A 210 -9.77 27.77 -11.21
C PRO A 210 -11.22 28.24 -11.18
N GLU A 211 -12.12 27.43 -10.64
CA GLU A 211 -13.51 27.81 -10.65
C GLU A 211 -13.65 29.19 -10.02
N THR A 212 -14.37 30.10 -10.68
CA THR A 212 -14.62 31.41 -10.11
C THR A 212 -15.50 31.22 -8.87
N GLY A 213 -15.04 31.63 -7.70
CA GLY A 213 -15.76 31.46 -6.44
C GLY A 213 -15.06 30.50 -5.49
N THR A 214 -15.83 29.94 -4.55
CA THR A 214 -15.35 28.92 -3.60
C THR A 214 -16.04 27.59 -3.87
N PRO A 215 -15.44 26.45 -3.47
CA PRO A 215 -16.08 25.14 -3.60
C PRO A 215 -17.53 25.12 -3.10
N LEU A 216 -17.78 25.67 -1.91
CA LEU A 216 -19.11 25.71 -1.31
C LEU A 216 -20.06 26.66 -2.04
N SER A 217 -19.61 27.81 -2.54
CA SER A 217 -20.50 28.72 -3.29
C SER A 217 -20.96 28.11 -4.61
N ASN A 218 -20.11 27.29 -5.23
CA ASN A 218 -20.37 26.71 -6.54
C ASN A 218 -21.19 25.43 -6.45
N HIS A 219 -20.95 24.62 -5.42
CA HIS A 219 -21.56 23.29 -5.30
C HIS A 219 -22.62 23.17 -4.20
N GLY A 220 -22.63 24.06 -3.20
CA GLY A 220 -23.65 24.09 -2.16
C GLY A 220 -23.65 22.87 -1.25
N ALA A 221 -24.80 22.53 -0.66
CA ALA A 221 -24.93 21.33 0.17
C ALA A 221 -24.79 20.06 -0.68
N LEU A 222 -23.96 19.12 -0.22
CA LEU A 222 -23.75 17.84 -0.90
C LEU A 222 -24.76 16.80 -0.43
N LYS A 223 -24.98 15.78 -1.25
CA LYS A 223 -25.79 14.61 -0.92
C LYS A 223 -25.20 13.34 -1.53
N VAL A 224 -25.54 12.19 -0.98
CA VAL A 224 -25.20 10.89 -1.56
C VAL A 224 -26.31 10.48 -2.53
N ASN A 225 -25.96 10.16 -3.76
CA ASN A 225 -26.89 9.67 -4.78
C ASN A 225 -26.34 8.40 -5.45
N GLY A 226 -26.94 7.26 -5.12
CA GLY A 226 -26.38 5.96 -5.47
C GLY A 226 -25.01 5.78 -4.81
N VAL A 227 -24.00 5.49 -5.62
CA VAL A 227 -22.62 5.37 -5.14
C VAL A 227 -21.90 6.70 -5.03
N ASP A 228 -22.41 7.77 -5.67
CA ASP A 228 -21.67 9.02 -5.84
C ASP A 228 -22.06 10.08 -4.82
N LEU A 229 -21.08 10.92 -4.49
CA LEU A 229 -21.33 12.22 -3.89
C LEU A 229 -21.72 13.20 -5.00
N VAL A 230 -22.80 13.96 -4.80
CA VAL A 230 -23.27 14.95 -5.77
C VAL A 230 -23.50 16.30 -5.10
N ASP A 231 -23.37 17.35 -5.89
CA ASP A 231 -23.61 18.72 -5.48
C ASP A 231 -25.11 19.07 -5.39
N SER A 232 -25.41 20.30 -5.02
CA SER A 232 -26.78 20.82 -4.89
C SER A 232 -27.57 20.84 -6.22
N ASN A 233 -26.89 20.78 -7.36
CA ASN A 233 -27.50 20.63 -8.68
C ASN A 233 -27.68 19.16 -9.10
N GLY A 234 -27.21 18.21 -8.29
CA GLY A 234 -27.24 16.78 -8.57
C GLY A 234 -26.11 16.29 -9.49
N SER A 235 -25.10 17.12 -9.76
CA SER A 235 -23.91 16.74 -10.54
C SER A 235 -22.90 16.02 -9.66
N LYS A 236 -22.23 14.99 -10.18
CA LYS A 236 -21.16 14.29 -9.46
C LYS A 236 -20.09 15.28 -9.02
N TYR A 237 -19.71 15.21 -7.75
CA TYR A 237 -18.73 16.10 -7.18
C TYR A 237 -17.74 15.32 -6.32
N GLN A 238 -16.45 15.51 -6.59
CA GLN A 238 -15.37 14.81 -5.90
C GLN A 238 -14.71 15.75 -4.90
N LEU A 239 -14.75 15.38 -3.63
CA LEU A 239 -13.93 16.04 -2.61
C LEU A 239 -12.50 15.50 -2.69
N LYS A 240 -11.53 16.42 -2.75
CA LYS A 240 -10.09 16.15 -2.80
C LYS A 240 -9.39 17.08 -1.82
N GLY A 241 -8.67 16.51 -0.87
CA GLY A 241 -8.17 17.31 0.24
C GLY A 241 -7.10 16.67 1.11
N VAL A 242 -6.94 17.26 2.28
CA VAL A 242 -5.85 16.98 3.21
C VAL A 242 -6.40 16.77 4.62
N SER A 243 -5.91 15.74 5.30
CA SER A 243 -6.16 15.51 6.72
C SER A 243 -5.09 16.21 7.54
N THR A 244 -5.51 16.80 8.67
CA THR A 244 -4.56 17.09 9.75
C THR A 244 -3.97 15.77 10.25
N HIS A 245 -2.80 15.82 10.88
CA HIS A 245 -2.45 14.79 11.86
C HIS A 245 -3.34 14.97 13.11
N GLY A 246 -3.22 14.11 14.11
CA GLY A 246 -3.89 14.27 15.41
C GLY A 246 -3.75 15.69 15.98
N ILE A 247 -4.90 16.37 16.13
CA ILE A 247 -4.96 17.78 16.51
C ILE A 247 -4.51 18.06 17.96
N GLN A 248 -4.37 17.02 18.78
CA GLN A 248 -3.75 17.12 20.10
C GLN A 248 -2.22 17.34 20.01
N TRP A 249 -1.58 16.85 18.95
CA TRP A 249 -0.13 16.93 18.74
C TRP A 249 0.26 18.07 17.81
N PHE A 250 -0.51 18.30 16.75
CA PHE A 250 -0.19 19.28 15.69
C PHE A 250 -1.31 20.34 15.49
N PRO A 251 -1.84 20.97 16.56
CA PRO A 251 -2.95 21.93 16.45
C PRO A 251 -2.60 23.21 15.66
N GLU A 252 -1.31 23.52 15.53
CA GLU A 252 -0.82 24.75 14.89
C GLU A 252 -1.18 24.83 13.40
N TYR A 253 -1.29 23.69 12.72
CA TYR A 253 -1.68 23.61 11.30
C TYR A 253 -3.19 23.77 11.09
N VAL A 254 -4.01 23.73 12.14
CA VAL A 254 -5.44 24.05 12.07
C VAL A 254 -5.60 25.56 12.14
N ASN A 255 -5.48 26.23 10.99
CA ASN A 255 -5.63 27.68 10.87
C ASN A 255 -6.05 28.11 9.45
N GLU A 256 -6.61 29.32 9.35
CA GLU A 256 -7.14 29.84 8.08
C GLU A 256 -6.07 30.05 7.00
N GLY A 257 -4.84 30.45 7.37
CA GLY A 257 -3.74 30.60 6.42
C GLY A 257 -3.33 29.29 5.77
N ALA A 258 -3.22 28.21 6.56
CA ALA A 258 -2.92 26.88 6.07
C ALA A 258 -4.03 26.39 5.12
N PHE A 259 -5.29 26.48 5.54
CA PHE A 259 -6.42 26.01 4.74
C PHE A 259 -6.58 26.83 3.45
N LYS A 260 -6.32 28.13 3.52
CA LYS A 260 -6.29 29.00 2.34
C LYS A 260 -5.18 28.58 1.38
N CYS A 261 -4.00 28.25 1.88
CA CYS A 261 -2.90 27.74 1.06
C CYS A 261 -3.28 26.42 0.39
N LEU A 262 -3.91 25.48 1.10
CA LEU A 262 -4.39 24.23 0.52
C LEU A 262 -5.44 24.48 -0.58
N ARG A 263 -6.40 25.39 -0.35
CA ARG A 263 -7.41 25.74 -1.34
C ARG A 263 -6.79 26.40 -2.58
N ASP A 264 -6.02 27.47 -2.37
CA ASP A 264 -5.57 28.36 -3.44
C ASP A 264 -4.39 27.76 -4.21
N ASN A 265 -3.47 27.05 -3.54
CA ASN A 265 -2.24 26.57 -4.15
C ASN A 265 -2.26 25.07 -4.48
N TRP A 266 -3.10 24.27 -3.81
CA TRP A 266 -3.20 22.82 -4.08
C TRP A 266 -4.51 22.46 -4.79
N GLY A 267 -5.50 23.36 -4.79
CA GLY A 267 -6.83 23.08 -5.34
C GLY A 267 -7.69 22.20 -4.42
N ALA A 268 -7.33 22.08 -3.14
CA ALA A 268 -8.10 21.31 -2.17
C ALA A 268 -9.47 21.95 -1.94
N ASN A 269 -10.52 21.13 -1.86
CA ASN A 269 -11.88 21.60 -1.59
C ASN A 269 -12.45 21.06 -0.26
N VAL A 270 -11.71 20.19 0.43
CA VAL A 270 -12.05 19.65 1.75
C VAL A 270 -10.82 19.60 2.66
N VAL A 271 -11.03 19.77 3.96
CA VAL A 271 -10.05 19.48 5.01
C VAL A 271 -10.65 18.51 6.02
N ARG A 272 -9.85 17.59 6.55
CA ARG A 272 -10.27 16.64 7.61
C ARG A 272 -9.57 16.96 8.92
N LEU A 273 -10.32 17.04 10.01
CA LEU A 273 -9.85 17.35 11.34
C LEU A 273 -9.80 16.07 12.19
N ALA A 274 -8.64 15.42 12.22
CA ALA A 274 -8.43 14.15 12.93
C ALA A 274 -8.35 14.37 14.45
N MET A 275 -9.47 14.18 15.15
CA MET A 275 -9.53 14.28 16.60
C MET A 275 -9.43 12.89 17.23
N TYR A 276 -8.22 12.50 17.63
CA TYR A 276 -7.98 11.23 18.32
C TYR A 276 -8.82 11.15 19.58
N THR A 277 -9.32 9.96 19.84
CA THR A 277 -10.05 9.59 21.05
C THR A 277 -9.09 9.05 22.10
N ASP A 278 -8.18 8.16 21.72
CA ASP A 278 -7.10 7.66 22.57
C ASP A 278 -5.80 8.49 22.43
N GLU A 279 -4.68 7.99 22.96
CA GLU A 279 -3.33 8.54 22.79
C GLU A 279 -3.17 10.01 23.24
N GLY A 280 -3.73 10.33 24.41
CA GLY A 280 -3.78 11.72 24.90
C GLY A 280 -4.84 12.57 24.20
N GLY A 281 -5.73 11.93 23.43
CA GLY A 281 -6.88 12.51 22.75
C GLY A 281 -8.10 12.67 23.66
N TYR A 282 -9.26 12.80 23.01
CA TYR A 282 -10.50 13.26 23.62
C TYR A 282 -10.99 12.39 24.79
N CYS A 283 -10.80 11.08 24.74
CA CYS A 283 -11.22 10.10 25.73
C CYS A 283 -10.09 9.62 26.65
N ALA A 284 -8.82 9.92 26.34
CA ALA A 284 -7.64 9.42 27.05
C ALA A 284 -6.81 10.55 27.70
N GLY A 285 -7.47 11.41 28.48
CA GLY A 285 -6.79 12.42 29.30
C GLY A 285 -6.42 13.72 28.57
N GLY A 286 -6.77 13.86 27.29
CA GLY A 286 -6.66 15.11 26.55
C GLY A 286 -7.63 16.19 27.05
N ASP A 287 -7.26 17.46 26.83
CA ASP A 287 -8.12 18.60 27.16
C ASP A 287 -9.26 18.72 26.13
N LYS A 288 -10.42 18.14 26.47
CA LYS A 288 -11.63 18.15 25.63
C LYS A 288 -12.03 19.56 25.17
N ALA A 289 -11.93 20.56 26.04
CA ALA A 289 -12.31 21.93 25.70
C ALA A 289 -11.34 22.53 24.68
N LYS A 290 -10.04 22.29 24.85
CA LYS A 290 -9.01 22.70 23.88
C LYS A 290 -9.20 22.01 22.53
N LEU A 291 -9.46 20.69 22.51
CA LEU A 291 -9.69 19.94 21.27
C LEU A 291 -10.92 20.43 20.51
N GLU A 292 -12.05 20.65 21.21
CA GLU A 292 -13.25 21.25 20.62
C GLU A 292 -13.00 22.68 20.12
N SER A 293 -12.16 23.47 20.81
CA SER A 293 -11.77 24.79 20.34
C SER A 293 -10.92 24.73 19.07
N VAL A 294 -10.08 23.71 18.89
CA VAL A 294 -9.32 23.50 17.66
C VAL A 294 -10.25 23.09 16.52
N ILE A 295 -11.23 22.21 16.77
CA ILE A 295 -12.28 21.89 15.79
C ILE A 295 -13.04 23.15 15.38
N ASP A 296 -13.47 23.97 16.34
CA ASP A 296 -14.18 25.22 16.05
C ASP A 296 -13.35 26.16 15.17
N LYS A 297 -12.06 26.32 15.48
CA LYS A 297 -11.14 27.08 14.62
C LYS A 297 -11.07 26.52 13.20
N GLY A 298 -10.97 25.20 13.05
CA GLY A 298 -10.90 24.53 11.76
C GLY A 298 -12.20 24.66 10.95
N VAL A 299 -13.36 24.41 11.57
CA VAL A 299 -14.67 24.52 10.92
C VAL A 299 -14.95 25.96 10.50
N ASN A 300 -14.64 26.95 11.35
CA ASN A 300 -14.80 28.36 11.00
C ASN A 300 -13.87 28.77 9.85
N ALA A 301 -12.60 28.35 9.88
CA ALA A 301 -11.66 28.60 8.78
C ALA A 301 -12.15 28.01 7.45
N ALA A 302 -12.54 26.73 7.43
CA ALA A 302 -13.06 26.07 6.24
C ALA A 302 -14.33 26.76 5.72
N THR A 303 -15.26 27.12 6.62
CA THR A 303 -16.49 27.82 6.27
C THR A 303 -16.22 29.20 5.66
N ASN A 304 -15.34 30.00 6.27
CA ASN A 304 -14.95 31.32 5.77
C ASN A 304 -14.30 31.24 4.38
N LEU A 305 -13.52 30.17 4.14
CA LEU A 305 -12.87 29.91 2.86
C LEU A 305 -13.78 29.24 1.82
N GLY A 306 -15.01 28.88 2.21
CA GLY A 306 -15.96 28.15 1.38
C GLY A 306 -15.47 26.76 1.00
N MET A 307 -14.76 26.08 1.90
CA MET A 307 -14.33 24.68 1.78
C MET A 307 -15.26 23.76 2.57
N TYR A 308 -15.28 22.48 2.21
CA TYR A 308 -15.87 21.43 3.04
C TYR A 308 -14.93 21.06 4.19
N VAL A 309 -15.50 20.55 5.28
CA VAL A 309 -14.74 20.09 6.44
C VAL A 309 -15.31 18.80 7.00
N ILE A 310 -14.44 17.84 7.29
CA ILE A 310 -14.78 16.59 7.96
C ILE A 310 -14.37 16.71 9.43
N ILE A 311 -15.33 16.54 10.33
CA ILE A 311 -15.06 16.37 11.77
C ILE A 311 -14.92 14.87 12.02
N ASP A 312 -13.72 14.42 12.32
CA ASP A 312 -13.39 13.01 12.46
C ASP A 312 -13.18 12.61 13.92
N TRP A 313 -14.01 11.65 14.36
CA TRP A 313 -13.87 10.94 15.63
C TRP A 313 -12.86 9.80 15.44
N HIS A 314 -11.60 10.14 15.69
CA HIS A 314 -10.46 9.38 15.20
C HIS A 314 -10.09 8.23 16.14
N ILE A 315 -10.91 7.19 16.13
CA ILE A 315 -10.56 5.92 16.79
C ILE A 315 -9.40 5.24 16.06
N LEU A 316 -8.49 4.65 16.82
CA LEU A 316 -7.36 3.88 16.28
C LEU A 316 -6.95 2.77 17.25
N HIS A 317 -6.31 3.13 18.36
CA HIS A 317 -5.88 2.17 19.41
C HIS A 317 -7.04 1.68 20.28
N ASP A 318 -8.07 2.49 20.41
CA ASP A 318 -9.40 2.15 20.93
C ASP A 318 -10.24 1.47 19.82
N ASN A 319 -9.66 0.40 19.26
CA ASN A 319 -10.00 -0.32 18.04
C ASN A 319 -11.50 -0.60 17.78
N ASN A 320 -12.35 -0.54 18.79
CA ASN A 320 -13.79 -0.79 18.70
C ASN A 320 -14.58 0.48 19.07
N PRO A 321 -15.39 1.04 18.15
CA PRO A 321 -16.13 2.29 18.39
C PRO A 321 -17.13 2.21 19.57
N MET A 322 -17.50 1.00 20.01
CA MET A 322 -18.34 0.81 21.19
C MET A 322 -17.66 1.23 22.50
N GLN A 323 -16.32 1.30 22.56
CA GLN A 323 -15.58 1.59 23.79
C GLN A 323 -15.89 2.98 24.36
N HIS A 324 -16.09 3.97 23.49
CA HIS A 324 -16.39 5.37 23.84
C HIS A 324 -17.70 5.85 23.22
N GLN A 325 -18.68 4.95 23.08
CA GLN A 325 -19.93 5.24 22.38
C GLN A 325 -20.69 6.42 22.99
N GLN A 326 -20.76 6.51 24.33
CA GLN A 326 -21.50 7.60 24.98
C GLN A 326 -20.78 8.94 24.79
N GLU A 327 -19.45 8.97 24.90
CA GLU A 327 -18.66 10.17 24.63
C GLU A 327 -18.80 10.63 23.18
N ALA A 328 -18.84 9.70 22.22
CA ALA A 328 -19.09 10.00 20.81
C ALA A 328 -20.50 10.59 20.61
N ILE A 329 -21.53 10.00 21.21
CA ILE A 329 -22.91 10.52 21.19
C ILE A 329 -22.96 11.95 21.73
N ASP A 330 -22.36 12.21 22.90
CA ASP A 330 -22.36 13.53 23.54
C ASP A 330 -21.56 14.56 22.73
N PHE A 331 -20.46 14.14 22.12
CA PHE A 331 -19.64 14.96 21.23
C PHE A 331 -20.41 15.33 19.95
N PHE A 332 -20.92 14.34 19.22
CA PHE A 332 -21.63 14.56 17.97
C PHE A 332 -22.96 15.28 18.16
N SER A 333 -23.64 15.11 19.30
CA SER A 333 -24.80 15.93 19.67
C SER A 333 -24.42 17.42 19.72
N ARG A 334 -23.32 17.77 20.39
CA ARG A 334 -22.84 19.15 20.50
C ARG A 334 -22.34 19.71 19.17
N MET A 335 -21.51 18.96 18.44
CA MET A 335 -20.97 19.42 17.16
C MET A 335 -22.07 19.61 16.12
N SER A 336 -22.99 18.65 15.99
CA SER A 336 -24.09 18.76 15.03
C SER A 336 -25.09 19.85 15.37
N ALA A 337 -25.36 20.12 16.65
CA ALA A 337 -26.17 21.25 17.07
C ALA A 337 -25.47 22.59 16.76
N LYS A 338 -24.17 22.69 17.05
CA LYS A 338 -23.39 23.91 16.83
C LYS A 338 -23.28 24.28 15.35
N TYR A 339 -23.08 23.29 14.49
CA TYR A 339 -22.89 23.49 13.05
C TYR A 339 -24.12 23.11 12.21
N ALA A 340 -25.33 23.12 12.81
CA ALA A 340 -26.56 22.73 12.13
C ALA A 340 -26.85 23.55 10.86
N ASN A 341 -26.40 24.81 10.83
CA ASN A 341 -26.60 25.72 9.69
C ASN A 341 -25.43 25.69 8.68
N ASN A 342 -24.39 24.87 8.91
CA ASN A 342 -23.24 24.76 8.03
C ASN A 342 -23.48 23.67 6.99
N SER A 343 -23.68 24.06 5.73
CA SER A 343 -23.85 23.11 4.61
C SER A 343 -22.55 22.43 4.16
N ASN A 344 -21.42 22.78 4.78
CA ASN A 344 -20.09 22.32 4.41
C ASN A 344 -19.48 21.31 5.40
N VAL A 345 -20.18 20.96 6.48
CA VAL A 345 -19.69 20.05 7.52
C VAL A 345 -20.15 18.62 7.25
N LEU A 346 -19.18 17.70 7.23
CA LEU A 346 -19.36 16.25 7.19
C LEU A 346 -18.88 15.66 8.52
N TYR A 347 -19.46 14.54 8.93
CA TYR A 347 -19.13 13.87 10.19
C TYR A 347 -18.59 12.48 9.93
N GLU A 348 -17.36 12.19 10.35
CA GLU A 348 -16.78 10.85 10.32
C GLU A 348 -16.83 10.26 11.73
N ILE A 349 -17.72 9.28 11.94
CA ILE A 349 -18.10 8.86 13.30
C ILE A 349 -17.17 7.82 13.91
N CYS A 350 -16.32 7.20 13.11
CA CYS A 350 -15.27 6.30 13.56
C CYS A 350 -14.24 6.12 12.44
N ASN A 351 -13.02 6.59 12.66
CA ASN A 351 -11.90 6.48 11.71
C ASN A 351 -11.57 5.03 11.31
N GLU A 352 -11.02 4.22 12.22
CA GLU A 352 -10.48 2.90 11.88
C GLU A 352 -10.88 1.80 12.87
N PRO A 353 -12.11 1.27 12.78
CA PRO A 353 -12.46 0.02 13.45
C PRO A 353 -11.50 -1.11 13.06
N ASN A 354 -10.86 -1.73 14.05
CA ASN A 354 -9.84 -2.76 13.81
C ASN A 354 -9.80 -3.81 14.95
N GLY A 355 -8.76 -4.64 15.02
CA GLY A 355 -8.58 -5.60 16.11
C GLY A 355 -9.66 -6.69 16.19
N GLY A 356 -10.30 -7.04 15.06
CA GLY A 356 -11.40 -8.00 15.00
C GLY A 356 -12.80 -7.39 15.20
N THR A 357 -12.91 -6.06 15.27
CA THR A 357 -14.20 -5.37 15.28
C THR A 357 -14.99 -5.67 14.00
N SER A 358 -16.18 -6.26 14.15
CA SER A 358 -17.01 -6.70 13.02
C SER A 358 -17.86 -5.57 12.42
N TRP A 359 -18.29 -5.73 11.16
CA TRP A 359 -19.24 -4.80 10.53
C TRP A 359 -20.54 -4.66 11.32
N ASN A 360 -21.07 -5.75 11.88
CA ASN A 360 -22.30 -5.68 12.69
C ASN A 360 -22.13 -4.80 13.94
N THR A 361 -20.98 -4.89 14.61
CA THR A 361 -20.66 -4.03 15.75
C THR A 361 -20.58 -2.55 15.36
N ILE A 362 -19.94 -2.25 14.22
CA ILE A 362 -19.84 -0.88 13.71
C ILE A 362 -21.22 -0.35 13.30
N LYS A 363 -22.04 -1.21 12.68
CA LYS A 363 -23.41 -0.90 12.31
C LYS A 363 -24.26 -0.56 13.54
N GLU A 364 -24.17 -1.35 14.62
CA GLU A 364 -24.85 -1.07 15.90
C GLU A 364 -24.41 0.27 16.52
N TYR A 365 -23.12 0.57 16.47
CA TYR A 365 -22.59 1.87 16.86
C TYR A 365 -23.19 3.01 16.02
N ALA A 366 -23.15 2.88 14.70
CA ALA A 366 -23.67 3.88 13.77
C ALA A 366 -25.19 4.09 13.92
N ASP A 367 -25.95 3.01 14.13
CA ASP A 367 -27.40 3.04 14.42
C ASP A 367 -27.72 3.85 15.70
N SER A 368 -26.73 4.04 16.60
CA SER A 368 -26.87 4.86 17.82
C SER A 368 -26.41 6.31 17.63
N VAL A 369 -25.33 6.55 16.87
CA VAL A 369 -24.74 7.89 16.70
C VAL A 369 -25.42 8.71 15.60
N ILE A 370 -25.78 8.09 14.48
CA ILE A 370 -26.38 8.80 13.33
C ILE A 370 -27.69 9.51 13.73
N PRO A 371 -28.64 8.90 14.46
CA PRO A 371 -29.86 9.59 14.87
C PRO A 371 -29.61 10.87 15.69
N VAL A 372 -28.53 10.90 16.47
CA VAL A 372 -28.14 12.07 17.27
C VAL A 372 -27.71 13.22 16.38
N ILE A 373 -26.87 12.95 15.38
CA ILE A 373 -26.47 13.95 14.36
C ILE A 373 -27.72 14.43 13.59
N ARG A 374 -28.57 13.50 13.16
CA ARG A 374 -29.79 13.77 12.38
C ARG A 374 -30.85 14.56 13.14
N GLY A 375 -30.85 14.46 14.47
CA GLY A 375 -31.71 15.28 15.34
C GLY A 375 -31.46 16.78 15.18
N ASN A 376 -30.22 17.17 14.85
CA ASN A 376 -29.81 18.56 14.66
C ASN A 376 -29.64 18.93 13.18
N ASN A 377 -29.15 18.01 12.35
CA ASN A 377 -28.96 18.20 10.91
C ASN A 377 -29.46 16.97 10.15
N LYS A 378 -30.69 17.06 9.63
CA LYS A 378 -31.37 15.95 8.94
C LYS A 378 -30.65 15.47 7.68
N ASP A 379 -29.90 16.35 7.01
CA ASP A 379 -29.32 16.07 5.69
C ASP A 379 -27.79 15.91 5.71
N ALA A 380 -27.14 16.05 6.87
CA ALA A 380 -25.70 15.83 7.08
C ALA A 380 -25.12 14.64 6.30
N ILE A 381 -23.91 14.73 5.75
CA ILE A 381 -23.23 13.52 5.28
C ILE A 381 -22.48 12.90 6.45
N VAL A 382 -22.69 11.61 6.65
CA VAL A 382 -21.99 10.84 7.68
C VAL A 382 -21.10 9.80 7.02
N LEU A 383 -19.82 9.84 7.35
CA LEU A 383 -18.82 8.85 6.98
C LEU A 383 -18.69 7.83 8.11
N VAL A 384 -18.68 6.53 7.76
CA VAL A 384 -18.63 5.43 8.74
C VAL A 384 -17.45 4.53 8.42
N GLY A 385 -16.56 4.35 9.40
CA GLY A 385 -15.46 3.40 9.36
C GLY A 385 -15.90 1.98 8.99
N THR A 386 -15.01 1.21 8.38
CA THR A 386 -15.25 -0.20 8.08
C THR A 386 -14.25 -1.11 8.81
N PRO A 387 -14.49 -2.43 8.91
CA PRO A 387 -13.55 -3.31 9.59
C PRO A 387 -12.15 -3.28 8.99
N THR A 388 -11.18 -3.74 9.80
CA THR A 388 -9.78 -3.92 9.40
C THR A 388 -9.13 -2.60 8.97
N TRP A 389 -9.12 -1.61 9.87
CA TRP A 389 -8.60 -0.27 9.59
C TRP A 389 -9.27 0.37 8.36
N SER A 390 -10.60 0.29 8.32
CA SER A 390 -11.40 0.80 7.22
C SER A 390 -11.00 0.25 5.86
N GLN A 391 -10.85 -1.08 5.72
CA GLN A 391 -10.50 -1.71 4.44
C GLN A 391 -11.64 -2.55 3.85
N ASP A 392 -12.55 -3.04 4.69
CA ASP A 392 -13.53 -4.06 4.34
C ASP A 392 -14.87 -3.48 3.85
N VAL A 393 -14.80 -2.48 2.96
CA VAL A 393 -16.00 -1.83 2.36
C VAL A 393 -16.86 -2.77 1.52
N ASP A 394 -16.30 -3.85 1.00
CA ASP A 394 -17.00 -4.87 0.22
C ASP A 394 -17.97 -5.70 1.06
N LEU A 395 -17.75 -5.80 2.38
CA LEU A 395 -18.66 -6.49 3.29
C LEU A 395 -19.96 -5.73 3.52
N VAL A 396 -19.92 -4.39 3.42
CA VAL A 396 -21.04 -3.51 3.72
C VAL A 396 -22.24 -3.75 2.79
N ALA A 397 -21.99 -4.04 1.51
CA ALA A 397 -23.03 -4.20 0.49
C ALA A 397 -24.09 -5.26 0.87
N SER A 398 -23.70 -6.27 1.66
CA SER A 398 -24.60 -7.33 2.11
C SER A 398 -25.53 -6.93 3.26
N ASN A 399 -25.18 -5.88 4.02
CA ASN A 399 -25.92 -5.41 5.19
C ASN A 399 -25.70 -3.90 5.42
N PRO A 400 -26.12 -3.01 4.50
CA PRO A 400 -25.89 -1.57 4.62
C PRO A 400 -26.72 -0.96 5.75
N LEU A 401 -26.32 0.22 6.21
CA LEU A 401 -27.15 1.08 7.05
C LEU A 401 -28.39 1.54 6.30
N SER A 402 -29.51 1.71 7.02
CA SER A 402 -30.79 2.14 6.43
C SER A 402 -30.93 3.67 6.31
N PHE A 403 -29.86 4.42 6.57
CA PHE A 403 -29.85 5.87 6.50
C PHE A 403 -29.44 6.38 5.13
N GLU A 404 -30.06 7.47 4.68
CA GLU A 404 -29.59 8.25 3.54
C GLU A 404 -28.37 9.12 3.92
N ASN A 405 -27.68 9.65 2.90
CA ASN A 405 -26.48 10.50 3.08
C ASN A 405 -25.40 9.86 3.99
N VAL A 406 -25.20 8.56 3.84
CA VAL A 406 -24.11 7.81 4.46
C VAL A 406 -23.14 7.33 3.40
N MET A 407 -21.85 7.46 3.68
CA MET A 407 -20.77 6.83 2.91
C MET A 407 -19.90 6.00 3.85
N TYR A 408 -19.25 4.97 3.30
CA TYR A 408 -18.40 4.05 4.07
C TYR A 408 -16.94 4.33 3.73
N THR A 409 -16.07 4.38 4.74
CA THR A 409 -14.69 4.80 4.53
C THR A 409 -13.82 3.62 4.11
N LEU A 410 -12.93 3.89 3.14
CA LEU A 410 -11.83 3.02 2.75
C LEU A 410 -10.51 3.75 2.99
N HIS A 411 -9.59 3.18 3.76
CA HIS A 411 -8.24 3.72 3.94
C HIS A 411 -7.22 2.84 3.25
N PHE A 412 -6.19 3.47 2.70
CA PHE A 412 -5.08 2.74 2.10
C PHE A 412 -3.74 3.46 2.28
N TYR A 413 -2.67 2.67 2.27
CA TYR A 413 -1.30 3.15 2.30
C TYR A 413 -0.59 2.43 1.16
N ALA A 414 -0.19 3.17 0.11
CA ALA A 414 0.12 2.58 -1.20
C ALA A 414 1.28 1.58 -1.16
N GLY A 415 2.22 1.73 -0.20
CA GLY A 415 3.33 0.81 0.02
C GLY A 415 2.91 -0.56 0.58
N THR A 416 1.70 -0.68 1.15
CA THR A 416 1.18 -1.93 1.73
C THR A 416 -0.05 -2.44 1.00
N HIS A 417 -0.99 -1.54 0.70
CA HIS A 417 -2.31 -1.88 0.20
C HIS A 417 -2.33 -1.75 -1.33
N LYS A 418 -2.44 -2.88 -2.02
CA LYS A 418 -2.38 -2.99 -3.49
C LYS A 418 -3.72 -3.53 -4.01
N ASP A 419 -3.69 -4.48 -4.94
CA ASP A 419 -4.91 -5.04 -5.55
C ASP A 419 -5.84 -5.74 -4.55
N ASN A 420 -5.29 -6.24 -3.43
CA ASN A 420 -6.07 -6.82 -2.35
C ASN A 420 -7.07 -5.83 -1.74
N ILE A 421 -6.79 -4.52 -1.73
CA ILE A 421 -7.70 -3.49 -1.23
C ILE A 421 -8.37 -2.73 -2.39
N ARG A 422 -7.69 -2.49 -3.53
CA ARG A 422 -8.31 -1.89 -4.74
C ARG A 422 -9.50 -2.70 -5.24
N SER A 423 -9.40 -4.03 -5.20
CA SER A 423 -10.49 -4.91 -5.61
C SER A 423 -11.71 -4.84 -4.67
N LYS A 424 -11.51 -4.56 -3.38
CA LYS A 424 -12.61 -4.33 -2.42
C LYS A 424 -13.37 -3.05 -2.73
N LEU A 425 -12.65 -1.96 -3.02
CA LEU A 425 -13.26 -0.71 -3.50
C LEU A 425 -14.12 -0.97 -4.74
N THR A 426 -13.56 -1.65 -5.74
CA THR A 426 -14.24 -1.95 -7.00
C THR A 426 -15.52 -2.76 -6.75
N LYS A 427 -15.43 -3.87 -6.00
CA LYS A 427 -16.58 -4.71 -5.65
C LYS A 427 -17.66 -3.96 -4.88
N ALA A 428 -17.27 -3.16 -3.90
CA ALA A 428 -18.22 -2.37 -3.11
C ALA A 428 -18.99 -1.38 -4.01
N ARG A 429 -18.28 -0.66 -4.88
CA ARG A 429 -18.88 0.28 -5.83
C ARG A 429 -19.82 -0.42 -6.81
N GLU A 430 -19.41 -1.56 -7.38
CA GLU A 430 -20.25 -2.38 -8.26
C GLU A 430 -21.51 -2.90 -7.57
N ALA A 431 -21.43 -3.19 -6.27
CA ALA A 431 -22.56 -3.62 -5.45
C ALA A 431 -23.44 -2.46 -4.94
N GLY A 432 -23.14 -1.21 -5.32
CA GLY A 432 -23.95 -0.04 -4.96
C GLY A 432 -23.56 0.65 -3.66
N THR A 433 -22.41 0.33 -3.07
CA THR A 433 -21.92 0.95 -1.84
C THR A 433 -21.26 2.31 -2.13
N PRO A 434 -21.73 3.42 -1.53
CA PRO A 434 -21.06 4.71 -1.61
C PRO A 434 -19.81 4.71 -0.73
N VAL A 435 -18.63 4.79 -1.35
CA VAL A 435 -17.33 4.76 -0.67
C VAL A 435 -16.65 6.13 -0.71
N PHE A 436 -16.00 6.50 0.39
CA PHE A 436 -15.18 7.71 0.55
C PHE A 436 -13.79 7.31 1.07
N ILE A 437 -12.70 7.84 0.51
CA ILE A 437 -11.34 7.60 1.02
C ILE A 437 -10.97 8.75 1.96
N SER A 438 -11.36 8.66 3.24
CA SER A 438 -11.15 9.76 4.20
C SER A 438 -9.71 9.81 4.72
N GLU A 439 -8.91 8.79 4.44
CA GLU A 439 -7.49 8.76 4.73
C GLU A 439 -6.72 7.89 3.73
N PHE A 440 -5.60 8.40 3.23
CA PHE A 440 -4.59 7.57 2.58
C PHE A 440 -3.20 8.20 2.63
N SER A 441 -2.17 7.39 2.40
CA SER A 441 -0.82 7.89 2.09
C SER A 441 -0.15 7.04 1.00
N ILE A 442 1.00 7.49 0.51
CA ILE A 442 1.75 6.79 -0.54
C ILE A 442 2.89 5.92 -0.01
N CYS A 443 3.18 6.00 1.30
CA CYS A 443 4.08 5.10 1.98
C CYS A 443 3.39 3.81 2.44
N ASP A 444 4.10 2.98 3.21
CA ASP A 444 3.52 1.81 3.86
C ASP A 444 2.57 2.18 5.03
N ALA A 445 1.82 1.20 5.52
CA ALA A 445 0.79 1.36 6.55
C ALA A 445 1.33 1.76 7.93
N SER A 446 2.65 1.79 8.16
CA SER A 446 3.21 2.34 9.39
C SER A 446 3.20 3.88 9.40
N GLY A 447 2.98 4.50 8.24
CA GLY A 447 3.10 5.94 8.05
C GLY A 447 4.55 6.43 7.90
N ASN A 448 5.54 5.52 7.98
CA ASN A 448 6.97 5.86 7.99
C ASN A 448 7.87 4.92 7.16
N GLY A 449 7.33 3.91 6.49
CA GLY A 449 8.11 3.09 5.55
C GLY A 449 8.30 3.75 4.19
N GLY A 450 8.74 2.96 3.20
CA GLY A 450 9.05 3.43 1.86
C GLY A 450 7.82 3.88 1.06
N ILE A 451 8.02 4.83 0.15
CA ILE A 451 7.01 5.29 -0.81
C ILE A 451 6.90 4.33 -1.99
N ASP A 452 5.68 3.93 -2.36
CA ASP A 452 5.41 3.16 -3.58
C ASP A 452 4.63 4.02 -4.59
N TYR A 453 5.37 4.77 -5.42
CA TYR A 453 4.79 5.63 -6.45
C TYR A 453 3.96 4.87 -7.48
N ASN A 454 4.38 3.66 -7.87
CA ASN A 454 3.65 2.87 -8.88
C ASN A 454 2.28 2.43 -8.35
N SER A 455 2.25 1.96 -7.10
CA SER A 455 0.99 1.61 -6.43
C SER A 455 0.13 2.86 -6.22
N ALA A 456 0.73 3.98 -5.83
CA ALA A 456 0.02 5.25 -5.67
C ALA A 456 -0.61 5.74 -6.98
N ASP A 457 0.08 5.62 -8.12
CA ASP A 457 -0.44 5.98 -9.44
C ASP A 457 -1.59 5.06 -9.87
N THR A 458 -1.51 3.78 -9.51
CA THR A 458 -2.59 2.80 -9.75
C THR A 458 -3.83 3.14 -8.92
N TRP A 459 -3.66 3.49 -7.64
CA TRP A 459 -4.73 4.01 -6.79
C TRP A 459 -5.34 5.29 -7.33
N LYS A 460 -4.50 6.25 -7.71
CA LYS A 460 -4.90 7.50 -8.33
C LYS A 460 -5.76 7.28 -9.57
N SER A 461 -5.35 6.36 -10.45
CA SER A 461 -6.13 6.01 -11.65
C SER A 461 -7.51 5.47 -11.28
N LEU A 462 -7.58 4.51 -10.33
CA LEU A 462 -8.84 3.96 -9.84
C LEU A 462 -9.74 5.04 -9.21
N ILE A 463 -9.18 5.95 -8.42
CA ILE A 463 -9.90 7.05 -7.78
C ILE A 463 -10.50 8.00 -8.83
N LYS A 464 -9.75 8.32 -9.89
CA LYS A 464 -10.23 9.15 -11.00
C LYS A 464 -11.33 8.45 -11.78
N ASP A 465 -11.16 7.17 -12.10
CA ASP A 465 -12.14 6.38 -12.86
C ASP A 465 -13.46 6.19 -12.10
N THR A 466 -13.39 6.07 -10.77
CA THR A 466 -14.56 5.84 -9.92
C THR A 466 -15.18 7.11 -9.36
N ASN A 467 -14.54 8.28 -9.53
CA ASN A 467 -14.94 9.57 -8.95
C ASN A 467 -15.10 9.50 -7.40
N VAL A 468 -14.30 8.67 -6.74
CA VAL A 468 -14.33 8.54 -5.27
C VAL A 468 -13.59 9.73 -4.64
N SER A 469 -14.19 10.34 -3.62
CA SER A 469 -13.55 11.44 -2.89
C SER A 469 -12.38 10.93 -2.05
N PHE A 470 -11.33 11.75 -1.87
CA PHE A 470 -10.10 11.35 -1.19
C PHE A 470 -9.48 12.45 -0.32
N VAL A 471 -8.81 12.05 0.76
CA VAL A 471 -8.12 12.94 1.69
C VAL A 471 -6.76 12.33 2.08
N GLY A 472 -5.67 13.04 1.84
CA GLY A 472 -4.32 12.54 2.12
C GLY A 472 -3.82 12.84 3.54
N TRP A 473 -3.13 11.87 4.15
CA TRP A 473 -2.47 11.91 5.46
C TRP A 473 -0.97 12.23 5.33
N SER A 474 -0.39 13.20 6.04
CA SER A 474 -1.05 14.23 6.88
C SER A 474 -0.34 15.59 6.94
N LEU A 475 -1.11 16.66 7.18
CA LEU A 475 -0.60 18.01 7.36
C LEU A 475 0.08 18.17 8.72
N CYS A 476 1.37 17.82 8.75
CA CYS A 476 2.30 18.08 9.85
C CYS A 476 3.73 18.06 9.30
N ASN A 477 4.70 18.40 10.14
CA ASN A 477 6.14 18.26 9.89
C ASN A 477 6.78 17.17 10.77
N LYS A 478 6.00 16.16 11.18
CA LYS A 478 6.55 14.99 11.90
C LYS A 478 7.64 14.36 11.03
N ASN A 479 8.69 13.84 11.67
CA ASN A 479 9.75 13.13 10.95
C ASN A 479 9.30 11.71 10.58
N GLU A 480 8.36 11.65 9.64
CA GLU A 480 7.85 10.41 9.06
C GLU A 480 7.48 10.58 7.59
N THR A 481 7.52 9.48 6.83
CA THR A 481 7.31 9.50 5.37
C THR A 481 5.94 10.04 4.96
N SER A 482 4.89 9.79 5.74
CA SER A 482 3.53 10.26 5.42
C SER A 482 3.29 11.76 5.69
N ALA A 483 4.14 12.42 6.48
CA ALA A 483 4.00 13.85 6.75
C ALA A 483 4.10 14.65 5.45
N LEU A 484 3.17 15.58 5.20
CA LEU A 484 3.12 16.38 3.96
C LEU A 484 4.17 17.50 3.94
N LEU A 485 4.71 17.88 5.09
CA LEU A 485 5.75 18.90 5.22
C LEU A 485 7.06 18.24 5.67
N LYS A 486 8.18 18.75 5.16
CA LYS A 486 9.50 18.35 5.63
C LYS A 486 9.65 18.64 7.12
N PRO A 487 10.41 17.83 7.88
CA PRO A 487 10.69 18.10 9.29
C PRO A 487 11.35 19.46 9.54
N SER A 488 12.04 20.00 8.54
CA SER A 488 12.66 21.32 8.58
C SER A 488 11.66 22.48 8.42
N CYS A 489 10.44 22.24 7.93
CA CYS A 489 9.42 23.27 7.74
C CYS A 489 9.05 23.87 9.09
N GLN A 490 9.23 25.19 9.22
CA GLN A 490 8.84 25.97 10.41
C GLN A 490 7.54 26.75 10.21
N SER A 491 7.09 26.88 8.96
CA SER A 491 5.84 27.55 8.63
C SER A 491 4.65 26.70 9.05
N THR A 492 3.61 27.36 9.56
CA THR A 492 2.32 26.72 9.89
C THR A 492 1.22 27.11 8.92
N ASP A 493 1.53 27.94 7.91
CA ASP A 493 0.69 28.33 6.80
C ASP A 493 1.54 28.64 5.54
N ASN A 494 0.89 29.03 4.44
CA ASN A 494 1.55 29.54 3.23
C ASN A 494 2.73 28.69 2.72
N PHE A 495 2.57 27.37 2.74
CA PHE A 495 3.61 26.42 2.36
C PHE A 495 4.08 26.61 0.91
N THR A 496 5.39 26.61 0.73
CA THR A 496 6.06 26.62 -0.57
C THR A 496 6.41 25.19 -1.00
N ASP A 497 6.74 24.98 -2.27
CA ASP A 497 7.16 23.65 -2.77
C ASP A 497 8.43 23.14 -2.05
N ASN A 498 9.27 24.05 -1.54
CA ASN A 498 10.45 23.69 -0.76
C ASN A 498 10.10 23.15 0.62
N ASP A 499 8.95 23.52 1.17
CA ASP A 499 8.47 23.05 2.47
C ASP A 499 7.90 21.63 2.41
N LEU A 500 7.50 21.17 1.22
CA LEU A 500 6.81 19.89 1.05
C LEU A 500 7.78 18.71 1.12
N SER A 501 7.34 17.63 1.77
CA SER A 501 7.96 16.32 1.63
C SER A 501 7.64 15.72 0.25
N ASP A 502 8.22 14.56 -0.05
CA ASP A 502 7.90 13.80 -1.26
C ASP A 502 6.41 13.40 -1.31
N THR A 503 5.85 12.93 -0.19
CA THR A 503 4.42 12.65 -0.04
C THR A 503 3.56 13.89 -0.23
N GLY A 504 3.98 15.03 0.33
CA GLY A 504 3.33 16.33 0.16
C GLY A 504 3.30 16.80 -1.29
N ALA A 505 4.44 16.71 -1.97
CA ALA A 505 4.58 17.09 -3.37
C ALA A 505 3.70 16.22 -4.28
N TYR A 506 3.67 14.90 -4.04
CA TYR A 506 2.80 13.98 -4.79
C TYR A 506 1.32 14.30 -4.56
N LEU A 507 0.89 14.48 -3.31
CA LEU A 507 -0.51 14.77 -3.00
C LEU A 507 -0.95 16.10 -3.63
N LYS A 508 -0.13 17.14 -3.54
CA LYS A 508 -0.40 18.42 -4.20
C LYS A 508 -0.61 18.24 -5.70
N ALA A 509 0.27 17.50 -6.37
CA ALA A 509 0.13 17.22 -7.80
C ALA A 509 -1.16 16.44 -8.11
N PHE A 510 -1.51 15.45 -7.30
CA PHE A 510 -2.75 14.68 -7.47
C PHE A 510 -4.00 15.55 -7.28
N ILE A 511 -4.03 16.43 -6.28
CA ILE A 511 -5.19 17.34 -6.07
C ILE A 511 -5.30 18.36 -7.21
N LEU A 512 -4.22 18.78 -7.86
CA LEU A 512 -4.28 19.76 -8.95
C LEU A 512 -4.81 19.21 -10.28
N GLU A 513 -4.81 17.88 -10.45
CA GLU A 513 -5.43 17.20 -11.61
C GLU A 513 -6.95 17.13 -11.52
#